data_AF-A0A6G8ARR3-F1
#
_entry.id   AF-A0A6G8ARR3-F1
#
_cell.length_a   1.000
_cell.length_b   1.000
_cell.length_c   1.000
_cell.angle_alpha   90.00
_cell.angle_beta   90.00
_cell.angle_gamma   90.00
#
_symmetry.space_group_name_H-M   'P 1'
#
loop_
_entity.id
_entity.type
_entity.pdbx_description
1 polymer ?
#
loop_
_entity_poly.entity_id
_entity_poly.type
_entity_poly.pdbx_seq_one_letter_code
_entity_poly.pdbx_strand_id
1 'polypeptide(L)'
;MDEIKKKYFKDNRLTVIPKKEKNKLEVFSYCASFFEEDKEYSEVEINEVIMAFYDDYSIIRRYLVDYHFLERDKYGKVYKKTAKSS
;
A
#
# COMPACT_ATOMS: atom_id res chain seq x y z
N MET A 1 10.87 -11.83 9.12
CA MET A 1 10.15 -10.81 8.33
C MET A 1 10.39 -9.38 8.85
N ASP A 2 11.36 -9.14 9.75
CA ASP A 2 11.48 -7.85 10.48
C ASP A 2 12.60 -6.91 10.01
N GLU A 3 13.65 -7.42 9.37
CA GLU A 3 14.78 -6.57 8.95
C GLU A 3 14.39 -5.60 7.83
N ILE A 4 13.53 -6.02 6.91
CA ILE A 4 13.03 -5.17 5.81
C ILE A 4 12.17 -4.04 6.38
N LYS A 5 11.24 -4.35 7.29
CA LYS A 5 10.42 -3.33 7.94
C LYS A 5 11.28 -2.31 8.66
N LYS A 6 12.24 -2.72 9.50
CA LYS A 6 13.17 -1.79 10.18
C LYS A 6 14.07 -0.99 9.22
N LYS A 7 14.37 -1.55 8.04
CA LYS A 7 15.28 -0.91 7.06
C LYS A 7 14.58 0.12 6.17
N TYR A 8 13.30 -0.10 5.86
CA TYR A 8 12.54 0.75 4.95
C TYR A 8 11.45 1.58 5.66
N PHE A 9 11.01 1.18 6.85
CA PHE A 9 10.08 1.94 7.69
C PHE A 9 10.82 2.54 8.88
N LYS A 10 10.54 3.81 9.12
CA LYS A 10 11.00 4.58 10.28
C LYS A 10 9.79 5.24 10.91
N ASP A 11 9.54 5.01 12.20
CA ASP A 11 8.38 5.57 12.91
C ASP A 11 7.04 5.28 12.21
N ASN A 12 6.85 4.03 11.76
CA ASN A 12 5.68 3.59 10.97
C ASN A 12 5.51 4.28 9.59
N ARG A 13 6.49 5.08 9.15
CA ARG A 13 6.49 5.72 7.83
C ARG A 13 7.49 5.05 6.91
N LEU A 14 7.08 4.74 5.69
CA LEU A 14 7.96 4.23 4.64
C LEU A 14 8.91 5.37 4.23
N THR A 15 10.21 5.17 4.43
CA THR A 15 11.20 6.21 4.08
C THR A 15 11.74 6.01 2.67
N VAL A 16 11.86 4.76 2.22
CA VAL A 16 12.44 4.45 0.91
C VAL A 16 11.84 3.19 0.31
N ILE A 17 11.50 3.29 -0.98
CA ILE A 17 11.00 2.15 -1.75
C ILE A 17 12.18 1.26 -2.13
N PRO A 18 12.19 -0.03 -1.73
CA PRO A 18 13.27 -0.93 -2.08
C PRO A 18 13.38 -1.12 -3.60
N LYS A 19 14.61 -1.29 -4.10
CA LYS A 19 14.85 -1.62 -5.53
C LYS A 19 14.56 -3.09 -5.86
N LYS A 20 14.77 -4.00 -4.91
CA LYS A 20 14.55 -5.45 -5.09
C LYS A 20 13.07 -5.81 -5.01
N GLU A 21 12.56 -6.57 -5.99
CA GLU A 21 11.15 -6.98 -6.04
C GLU A 21 10.70 -7.78 -4.81
N LYS A 22 11.52 -8.72 -4.32
CA LYS A 22 11.22 -9.47 -3.10
C LYS A 22 10.95 -8.56 -1.91
N ASN A 23 11.74 -7.50 -1.76
CA ASN A 23 11.58 -6.54 -0.68
C ASN A 23 10.35 -5.63 -0.92
N LYS A 24 10.07 -5.27 -2.18
CA LYS A 24 8.88 -4.50 -2.54
C LYS A 24 7.61 -5.24 -2.14
N LEU A 25 7.53 -6.54 -2.45
CA LEU A 25 6.39 -7.37 -2.05
C LEU A 25 6.18 -7.37 -0.54
N GLU A 26 7.24 -7.56 0.26
CA GLU A 26 7.12 -7.51 1.72
C GLU A 26 6.72 -6.12 2.24
N VAL A 27 7.28 -5.05 1.69
CA VAL A 27 6.94 -3.66 2.05
C VAL A 27 5.49 -3.35 1.69
N PHE A 28 5.07 -3.61 0.45
CA PHE A 28 3.72 -3.32 -0.02
C PHE A 28 2.67 -4.23 0.62
N SER A 29 3.00 -5.49 0.93
CA SER A 29 2.14 -6.36 1.72
C SER A 29 1.89 -5.81 3.11
N TYR A 30 2.90 -5.16 3.72
CA TYR A 30 2.72 -4.48 5.00
C TYR A 30 1.91 -3.20 4.85
N CYS A 31 2.17 -2.37 3.83
CA CYS A 31 1.31 -1.21 3.51
C CYS A 31 -0.15 -1.64 3.30
N ALA A 32 -0.38 -2.77 2.64
CA ALA A 32 -1.71 -3.32 2.41
C ALA A 32 -2.42 -3.71 3.72
N SER A 33 -1.70 -3.99 4.82
CA SER A 33 -2.32 -4.31 6.10
C SER A 33 -2.92 -3.09 6.81
N PHE A 34 -2.60 -1.87 6.38
CA PHE A 34 -3.26 -0.64 6.88
C PHE A 34 -4.65 -0.45 6.26
N PHE A 35 -4.96 -1.18 5.19
CA PHE A 35 -6.27 -1.16 4.54
C PHE A 35 -7.10 -2.36 5.01
N GLU A 36 -8.39 -2.10 5.20
CA GLU A 36 -9.40 -3.10 5.50
C GLU A 36 -9.85 -3.83 4.22
N GLU A 37 -10.06 -5.15 4.30
CA GLU A 37 -10.39 -6.02 3.14
C GLU A 37 -11.84 -5.85 2.67
N ASP A 38 -12.75 -5.47 3.56
CA ASP A 38 -14.17 -5.28 3.27
C ASP A 38 -14.57 -3.80 3.22
N LYS A 39 -13.60 -2.92 2.98
CA LYS A 39 -13.85 -1.48 2.91
C LYS A 39 -13.48 -0.90 1.55
N GLU A 40 -14.43 -0.15 1.02
CA GLU A 40 -14.23 0.70 -0.13
C GLU A 40 -13.69 2.05 0.34
N TYR A 41 -12.55 2.45 -0.20
CA TYR A 41 -11.92 3.73 0.01
C TYR A 41 -12.14 4.59 -1.21
N SER A 42 -12.67 5.79 -1.02
CA SER A 42 -12.62 6.83 -2.05
C SER A 42 -11.18 7.28 -2.31
N GLU A 43 -10.95 7.98 -3.42
CA GLU A 43 -9.64 8.59 -3.70
C GLU A 43 -9.13 9.47 -2.54
N VAL A 44 -10.02 10.22 -1.88
CA VAL A 44 -9.63 11.08 -0.77
C VAL A 44 -9.20 10.23 0.43
N GLU A 45 -10.00 9.24 0.82
CA GLU A 45 -9.69 8.37 1.97
C GLU A 45 -8.42 7.55 1.75
N ILE A 46 -8.20 7.00 0.55
CA ILE A 46 -6.98 6.23 0.28
C ILE A 46 -5.75 7.13 0.35
N ASN A 47 -5.85 8.37 -0.15
CA ASN A 47 -4.76 9.32 -0.07
C ASN A 47 -4.45 9.66 1.40
N GLU A 48 -5.46 9.84 2.25
CA GLU A 48 -5.28 10.09 3.68
C GLU A 48 -4.61 8.92 4.40
N VAL A 49 -5.07 7.69 4.16
CA VAL A 49 -4.47 6.48 4.74
C VAL A 49 -3.00 6.35 4.31
N ILE A 50 -2.70 6.61 3.03
CA ILE A 50 -1.32 6.56 2.54
C ILE A 50 -0.48 7.67 3.16
N MET A 51 -0.98 8.91 3.24
CA MET A 51 -0.26 10.05 3.83
C MET A 51 0.15 9.82 5.29
N ALA A 52 -0.58 8.96 6.01
CA ALA A 52 -0.20 8.56 7.37
C ALA A 52 1.18 7.88 7.43
N PHE A 53 1.53 7.10 6.39
CA PHE A 53 2.79 6.36 6.33
C PHE A 53 3.71 6.74 5.16
N TYR A 54 3.28 7.53 4.19
CA TYR A 54 4.08 7.94 3.03
C TYR A 54 3.57 9.22 2.39
N ASP A 55 4.46 10.20 2.19
CA ASP A 55 4.09 11.51 1.63
C ASP A 55 3.66 11.42 0.15
N ASP A 56 4.29 10.56 -0.65
CA ASP A 56 3.99 10.39 -2.08
C ASP A 56 2.90 9.33 -2.32
N TYR A 57 1.66 9.64 -1.93
CA TYR A 57 0.52 8.72 -2.07
C TYR A 57 0.29 8.23 -3.50
N SER A 58 0.58 9.05 -4.51
CA SER A 58 0.43 8.69 -5.93
C SER A 58 1.31 7.50 -6.34
N ILE A 59 2.54 7.46 -5.85
CA ILE A 59 3.50 6.38 -6.16
C ILE A 59 3.06 5.09 -5.47
N ILE A 60 2.69 5.17 -4.19
CA ILE A 60 2.25 4.00 -3.42
C ILE A 60 0.95 3.43 -3.96
N ARG A 61 -0.04 4.27 -4.27
CA ARG A 61 -1.30 3.85 -4.89
C ARG A 61 -1.04 3.08 -6.19
N ARG A 62 -0.13 3.59 -7.03
CA ARG A 62 0.27 2.89 -8.27
C ARG A 62 0.91 1.54 -7.99
N TYR A 63 1.88 1.47 -7.07
CA TYR A 63 2.52 0.21 -6.73
C TYR A 63 1.55 -0.80 -6.12
N LEU A 64 0.71 -0.39 -5.19
CA LEU A 64 -0.28 -1.27 -4.57
C LEU A 64 -1.26 -1.83 -5.60
N VAL A 65 -1.62 -1.05 -6.63
CA VAL A 65 -2.45 -1.55 -7.75
C VAL A 65 -1.64 -2.47 -8.67
N ASP A 66 -0.43 -2.07 -9.08
CA ASP A 66 0.45 -2.88 -9.96
C ASP A 66 0.77 -4.25 -9.34
N TYR A 67 1.01 -4.29 -8.04
CA TYR A 67 1.30 -5.50 -7.28
C TYR A 67 0.05 -6.29 -6.85
N HIS A 68 -1.15 -5.87 -7.27
CA HIS A 68 -2.40 -6.53 -6.90
C HIS A 68 -2.56 -6.66 -5.38
N PHE A 69 -2.36 -5.56 -4.65
CA PHE A 69 -2.73 -5.41 -3.24
C PHE A 69 -3.99 -4.54 -3.10
N LEU A 70 -4.16 -3.59 -4.01
CA LEU A 70 -5.37 -2.79 -4.14
C LEU A 70 -5.95 -3.00 -5.54
N GLU A 71 -7.26 -3.05 -5.62
CA GLU A 71 -7.99 -2.91 -6.87
C GLU A 71 -8.65 -1.54 -6.92
N ARG A 72 -8.68 -0.97 -8.12
CA ARG A 72 -9.46 0.24 -8.40
C ARG A 72 -10.65 -0.11 -9.25
N ASP A 73 -11.76 0.58 -9.02
CA ASP A 73 -12.91 0.50 -9.90
C ASP A 73 -12.60 1.04 -11.31
N LYS A 74 -13.43 0.68 -12.30
CA LYS A 74 -13.32 1.08 -13.70
C LYS A 74 -13.25 2.60 -13.89
N TYR A 75 -13.86 3.36 -12.99
CA TYR A 75 -13.82 4.83 -12.99
C TYR A 75 -12.66 5.43 -12.18
N GLY A 76 -11.86 4.61 -11.48
CA GLY A 76 -10.75 5.06 -10.64
C GLY A 76 -11.18 5.85 -9.40
N LYS A 77 -12.47 5.81 -9.04
CA LYS A 77 -13.04 6.56 -7.91
C LYS A 77 -13.01 5.80 -6.60
N VAL A 78 -13.07 4.48 -6.69
CA VAL A 78 -13.16 3.58 -5.54
C VAL A 78 -11.98 2.61 -5.57
N TYR A 79 -11.40 2.41 -4.40
CA TYR A 79 -10.29 1.51 -4.12
C TYR A 79 -10.74 0.49 -3.10
N LYS A 80 -10.37 -0.77 -3.32
CA LYS A 80 -10.62 -1.86 -2.38
C LYS A 80 -9.36 -2.66 -2.21
N LYS A 81 -9.08 -3.14 -0.99
CA LYS A 81 -7.99 -4.08 -0.78
C LYS A 81 -8.39 -5.41 -1.42
N THR A 82 -7.48 -5.99 -2.19
CA THR A 82 -7.74 -7.33 -2.71
C THR A 82 -7.53 -8.31 -1.57
N ALA A 83 -8.60 -9.00 -1.19
CA ALA A 83 -8.48 -10.18 -0.36
C ALA A 83 -7.81 -11.23 -1.25
N LYS A 84 -6.52 -11.50 -1.01
CA LYS A 84 -5.97 -12.79 -1.41
C LYS A 84 -6.66 -13.84 -0.54
N SER A 85 -7.88 -14.21 -0.93
CA SER A 85 -8.48 -15.46 -0.51
C SER A 85 -7.48 -16.55 -0.87
N SER A 86 -6.92 -17.18 0.15
CA SER A 86 -6.13 -18.42 0.02
C SER A 86 -6.93 -19.50 -0.68
#